data_AF-A0A2N3GZC9-F1
#
_entry.id   AF-A0A2N3GZC9-F1
#
_cell.length_a   1.000
_cell.length_b   1.000
_cell.length_c   1.000
_cell.angle_alpha   90.00
_cell.angle_beta   90.00
_cell.angle_gamma   90.00
#
_symmetry.space_group_name_H-M   'P 1'
#
loop_
_entity.id
_entity.type
_entity.pdbx_description
1 polymer ?
#
loop_
_entity_poly.entity_id
_entity_poly.type
_entity_poly.pdbx_seq_one_letter_code
_entity_poly.pdbx_strand_id
1 'polypeptide(L)'
;MIVVIEHLKRDEGGVAVTVAVVFVVLVLIAALAVDVGYLLTVRRQLQTAADSAALAGCRVLADGGSDAEVLAEAESFANANATQPADELVMLKDAPETQVTETYVQVTVEKDASLFFGRILGLQTSPVRASARAQIAYLTGMRGIVPWSVPVVHASKVSARIAGGAEVWLDAQGGGVWSGTVIAPSTAALAGYAVDVTAYNEQTAYPDGTSDYPDGVPESLPGAARAFVRPSACPILDVYLDHYVVTAGSTGAVRLTVEASETPQARFAGKTVTLTEEADQPGVWSVMLSVPAVDDLWATFPIDVTVAKTTVTSAATLLVRRSTYPISDVSLTDYVAAPGEAITVSVQLNDYVYGEDYALKVVGGAGEIGNFCAMDLATIHHTPLWRNPQDPVEYVLTDDPDYAPPAYYHYLAEAFPFVIHIGDTIWTEPGTLSGPSTEKALDDRFAGDTLTFSQWEAQGRPATSRVVYVPVVEKMQLVTGQTPMRVVSLAAFFIEPASDIKKDAIIGRFVEYVSPSDAVSETPPDGLYVLTVRLVAPE
;
A
#
# COMPACT_ATOMS: atom_id res chain seq x y z
N MET A 1 -42.77 -90.71 43.44
CA MET A 1 -41.76 -89.70 43.80
C MET A 1 -41.03 -89.33 42.53
N ILE A 2 -41.08 -88.04 42.21
CA ILE A 2 -40.52 -87.30 41.06
C ILE A 2 -39.14 -87.80 40.63
N VAL A 3 -38.92 -87.99 39.31
CA VAL A 3 -37.94 -87.22 38.51
C VAL A 3 -38.38 -87.29 37.03
N VAL A 4 -38.73 -86.13 36.48
CA VAL A 4 -38.87 -85.86 35.04
C VAL A 4 -37.45 -85.76 34.46
N ILE A 5 -37.08 -86.66 33.54
CA ILE A 5 -35.83 -86.55 32.78
C ILE A 5 -36.14 -85.91 31.42
N GLU A 6 -35.73 -84.64 31.36
CA GLU A 6 -35.30 -83.84 30.22
C GLU A 6 -35.73 -84.25 28.80
N HIS A 7 -36.53 -83.37 28.20
CA HIS A 7 -36.45 -83.06 26.77
C HIS A 7 -36.18 -81.56 26.62
N LEU A 8 -34.96 -81.12 26.98
CA LEU A 8 -34.43 -79.84 26.51
C LEU A 8 -33.92 -80.03 25.09
N LYS A 9 -34.78 -79.73 24.11
CA LYS A 9 -34.34 -79.48 22.72
C LYS A 9 -33.33 -78.34 22.76
N ARG A 10 -32.08 -78.61 22.37
CA ARG A 10 -31.03 -77.60 22.19
C ARG A 10 -31.36 -76.72 20.98
N ASP A 11 -31.69 -75.45 21.23
CA ASP A 11 -31.73 -74.38 20.22
C ASP A 11 -30.32 -73.82 19.89
N GLU A 12 -29.26 -74.61 20.05
CA GLU A 12 -27.87 -74.17 19.85
C GLU A 12 -27.52 -73.91 18.36
N GLY A 13 -28.31 -74.43 17.40
CA GLY A 13 -28.10 -74.19 15.96
C GLY A 13 -28.75 -72.91 15.41
N GLY A 14 -29.90 -72.49 15.94
CA GLY A 14 -30.65 -71.34 15.44
C GLY A 14 -30.00 -69.99 15.78
N VAL A 15 -29.34 -69.92 16.94
CA VAL A 15 -28.56 -68.74 17.35
C VAL A 15 -27.37 -68.54 16.44
N ALA A 16 -26.64 -69.61 16.08
CA ALA A 16 -25.49 -69.52 15.18
C ALA A 16 -25.89 -68.99 13.78
N VAL A 17 -27.04 -69.42 13.25
CA VAL A 17 -27.57 -68.93 11.96
C VAL A 17 -27.96 -67.45 12.05
N THR A 18 -28.69 -67.06 13.11
CA THR A 18 -29.10 -65.66 13.32
C THR A 18 -27.88 -64.74 13.48
N VAL A 19 -26.88 -65.16 14.27
CA VAL A 19 -25.63 -64.41 14.47
C VAL A 19 -24.85 -64.28 13.16
N ALA A 20 -24.76 -65.35 12.36
CA ALA A 20 -24.08 -65.30 11.07
C ALA A 20 -24.74 -64.30 10.10
N VAL A 21 -26.08 -64.27 10.04
CA VAL A 21 -26.81 -63.31 9.20
C VAL A 21 -26.61 -61.88 9.70
N VAL A 22 -26.73 -61.64 11.00
CA VAL A 22 -26.51 -60.30 11.59
C VAL A 22 -25.08 -59.84 11.37
N PHE A 23 -24.09 -60.73 11.52
CA PHE A 23 -22.69 -60.39 11.28
C PHE A 23 -22.43 -59.96 9.84
N VAL A 24 -23.01 -60.65 8.86
CA VAL A 24 -22.93 -60.25 7.44
C VAL A 24 -23.54 -58.86 7.24
N VAL A 25 -24.72 -58.60 7.82
CA VAL A 25 -25.36 -57.27 7.74
C VAL A 25 -24.49 -56.19 8.37
N LEU A 26 -23.89 -56.44 9.53
CA LEU A 26 -22.99 -55.49 10.20
C LEU A 26 -21.73 -55.21 9.37
N VAL A 27 -21.16 -56.22 8.74
CA VAL A 27 -20.00 -56.06 7.83
C VAL A 27 -20.38 -55.23 6.60
N LEU A 28 -21.57 -55.44 6.02
CA LEU A 28 -22.05 -54.65 4.89
C LEU A 28 -22.29 -53.17 5.26
N ILE A 29 -22.81 -52.90 6.45
CA ILE A 29 -22.98 -51.51 6.94
C ILE A 29 -21.62 -50.87 7.19
N ALA A 30 -20.66 -51.59 7.79
CA ALA A 30 -19.30 -51.08 8.01
C ALA A 30 -18.59 -50.79 6.67
N ALA A 31 -18.73 -51.69 5.70
CA ALA A 31 -18.25 -51.52 4.34
C ALA A 31 -18.82 -50.27 3.65
N LEU A 32 -20.14 -50.06 3.73
CA LEU A 32 -20.79 -48.86 3.22
C LEU A 32 -20.27 -47.59 3.91
N ALA A 33 -20.08 -47.64 5.24
CA ALA A 33 -19.54 -46.52 5.99
C ALA A 33 -18.12 -46.13 5.53
N VAL A 34 -17.28 -47.12 5.18
CA VAL A 34 -15.93 -46.87 4.64
C VAL A 34 -16.00 -46.21 3.26
N ASP A 35 -16.83 -46.71 2.35
CA ASP A 35 -16.99 -46.11 1.02
C ASP A 35 -17.51 -44.67 1.10
N VAL A 36 -18.54 -44.43 1.91
CA VAL A 36 -19.08 -43.07 2.11
C VAL A 36 -18.03 -42.16 2.75
N GLY A 37 -17.31 -42.63 3.78
CA GLY A 37 -16.24 -41.88 4.42
C GLY A 37 -15.12 -41.48 3.44
N TYR A 38 -14.76 -42.39 2.54
CA TYR A 38 -13.81 -42.10 1.46
C TYR A 38 -14.35 -41.05 0.49
N LEU A 39 -15.58 -41.20 -0.02
CA LEU A 39 -16.20 -40.23 -0.92
C LEU A 39 -16.31 -38.83 -0.32
N LEU A 40 -16.64 -38.72 0.98
CA LEU A 40 -16.66 -37.45 1.70
C LEU A 40 -15.27 -36.81 1.80
N THR A 41 -14.23 -37.63 1.97
CA THR A 41 -12.83 -37.15 1.98
C THR A 41 -12.41 -36.67 0.59
N VAL A 42 -12.75 -37.40 -0.47
CA VAL A 42 -12.54 -36.98 -1.87
C VAL A 42 -13.27 -35.66 -2.14
N ARG A 43 -14.54 -35.55 -1.75
CA ARG A 43 -15.32 -34.32 -1.94
C ARG A 43 -14.69 -33.11 -1.24
N ARG A 44 -14.19 -33.28 -0.01
CA ARG A 44 -13.50 -32.19 0.71
C ARG A 44 -12.25 -31.73 -0.04
N GLN A 45 -11.45 -32.67 -0.54
CA GLN A 45 -10.24 -32.33 -1.29
C GLN A 45 -10.56 -31.68 -2.65
N LEU A 46 -11.58 -32.17 -3.35
CA LEU A 46 -12.09 -31.54 -4.57
C LEU A 46 -12.60 -30.12 -4.31
N GLN A 47 -13.24 -29.87 -3.16
CA GLN A 47 -13.66 -28.52 -2.80
C GLN A 47 -12.47 -27.58 -2.63
N THR A 48 -11.41 -28.00 -1.93
CA THR A 48 -10.18 -27.22 -1.82
C THR A 48 -9.57 -26.89 -3.19
N ALA A 49 -9.57 -27.86 -4.11
CA ALA A 49 -9.11 -27.63 -5.49
C ALA A 49 -10.01 -26.62 -6.23
N ALA A 50 -11.34 -26.78 -6.17
CA ALA A 50 -12.29 -25.86 -6.78
C ALA A 50 -12.16 -24.43 -6.23
N ASP A 51 -12.07 -24.28 -4.91
CA ASP A 51 -11.94 -23.00 -4.22
C ASP A 51 -10.67 -22.26 -4.67
N SER A 52 -9.54 -22.97 -4.70
CA SER A 52 -8.27 -22.42 -5.16
C SER A 52 -8.30 -22.02 -6.64
N ALA A 53 -8.95 -22.82 -7.48
CA ALA A 53 -9.06 -22.58 -8.91
C ALA A 53 -9.96 -21.37 -9.21
N ALA A 54 -11.10 -21.27 -8.52
CA ALA A 54 -12.01 -20.13 -8.66
C ALA A 54 -11.33 -18.83 -8.22
N LEU A 55 -10.65 -18.82 -7.07
CA LEU A 55 -9.92 -17.64 -6.59
C LEU A 55 -8.79 -17.22 -7.55
N ALA A 56 -8.00 -18.19 -8.03
CA ALA A 56 -6.89 -17.90 -8.95
C ALA A 56 -7.38 -17.35 -10.30
N GLY A 57 -8.42 -17.97 -10.89
CA GLY A 57 -9.02 -17.46 -12.11
C GLY A 57 -9.64 -16.08 -11.91
N CYS A 58 -10.35 -15.86 -10.80
CA CYS A 58 -10.95 -14.56 -10.51
C CYS A 58 -9.91 -13.46 -10.26
N ARG A 59 -8.72 -13.80 -9.76
CA ARG A 59 -7.60 -12.85 -9.66
C ARG A 59 -7.14 -12.38 -11.04
N VAL A 60 -6.93 -13.30 -11.99
CA VAL A 60 -6.57 -12.94 -13.37
C VAL A 60 -7.65 -12.08 -14.03
N LEU A 61 -8.91 -12.36 -13.73
CA LEU A 61 -10.04 -11.54 -14.18
C LEU A 61 -9.97 -10.12 -13.60
N ALA A 62 -9.66 -9.98 -12.31
CA ALA A 62 -9.52 -8.68 -11.64
C ALA A 62 -8.35 -7.85 -12.21
N ASP A 63 -7.27 -8.51 -12.63
CA ASP A 63 -6.11 -7.89 -13.28
C ASP A 63 -6.39 -7.56 -14.77
N GLY A 64 -7.60 -7.80 -15.28
CA GLY A 64 -8.01 -7.48 -16.65
C GLY A 64 -7.59 -8.52 -17.71
N GLY A 65 -7.24 -9.73 -17.30
CA GLY A 65 -6.89 -10.84 -18.19
C GLY A 65 -8.07 -11.35 -19.03
N SER A 66 -7.76 -12.02 -20.14
CA SER A 66 -8.75 -12.63 -21.02
C SER A 66 -9.34 -13.92 -20.42
N ASP A 67 -10.55 -14.32 -20.87
CA ASP A 67 -11.19 -15.57 -20.45
C ASP A 67 -10.28 -16.80 -20.62
N ALA A 68 -9.43 -16.81 -21.65
CA ALA A 68 -8.48 -17.89 -21.89
C ALA A 68 -7.38 -17.95 -20.83
N GLU A 69 -6.88 -16.80 -20.37
CA GLU A 69 -5.88 -16.69 -19.31
C GLU A 69 -6.50 -17.07 -17.95
N VAL A 70 -7.72 -16.60 -17.68
CA VAL A 70 -8.50 -16.97 -16.49
C VAL A 70 -8.68 -18.48 -16.37
N LEU A 71 -9.08 -19.15 -17.46
CA LEU A 71 -9.30 -20.60 -17.48
C LEU A 71 -7.99 -21.38 -17.35
N ALA A 72 -6.90 -20.91 -17.98
CA ALA A 72 -5.59 -21.54 -17.86
C ALA A 72 -5.06 -21.48 -16.42
N GLU A 73 -5.22 -20.33 -15.75
CA GLU A 73 -4.80 -20.16 -14.36
C GLU A 73 -5.63 -21.00 -13.40
N ALA A 74 -6.96 -21.00 -13.56
CA ALA A 74 -7.86 -21.83 -12.77
C ALA A 74 -7.50 -23.33 -12.90
N GLU A 75 -7.21 -23.82 -14.10
CA GLU A 75 -6.80 -25.19 -14.34
C GLU A 75 -5.43 -25.51 -13.70
N SER A 76 -4.48 -24.58 -13.77
CA SER A 76 -3.18 -24.70 -13.11
C SER A 76 -3.34 -24.91 -11.60
N PHE A 77 -4.16 -24.07 -10.94
CA PHE A 77 -4.43 -24.16 -9.50
C PHE A 77 -5.24 -25.39 -9.10
N ALA A 78 -6.22 -25.80 -9.91
CA ALA A 78 -6.96 -27.04 -9.69
C ALA A 78 -6.00 -28.25 -9.68
N ASN A 79 -5.08 -28.30 -10.66
CA ASN A 79 -4.11 -29.39 -10.79
C ASN A 79 -3.03 -29.34 -9.70
N ALA A 80 -2.60 -28.15 -9.28
CA ALA A 80 -1.66 -27.99 -8.17
C ALA A 80 -2.24 -28.53 -6.85
N ASN A 81 -3.57 -28.46 -6.68
CA ASN A 81 -4.29 -28.96 -5.50
C ASN A 81 -4.84 -30.39 -5.67
N ALA A 82 -4.59 -31.04 -6.81
CA ALA A 82 -4.99 -32.42 -7.14
C ALA A 82 -4.13 -33.47 -6.39
N THR A 83 -4.13 -33.40 -5.06
CA THR A 83 -3.42 -34.33 -4.19
C THR A 83 -4.34 -35.46 -3.74
N GLN A 84 -3.78 -36.60 -3.34
CA GLN A 84 -4.60 -37.74 -2.90
C GLN A 84 -5.50 -37.34 -1.72
N PRO A 85 -6.80 -37.71 -1.73
CA PRO A 85 -7.43 -38.67 -2.63
C PRO A 85 -8.16 -38.04 -3.84
N ALA A 86 -7.88 -36.79 -4.21
CA ALA A 86 -8.42 -36.10 -5.38
C ALA A 86 -7.44 -36.00 -6.56
N ASP A 87 -6.39 -36.82 -6.58
CA ASP A 87 -5.53 -37.04 -7.74
C ASP A 87 -6.36 -37.40 -8.98
N GLU A 88 -5.89 -37.03 -10.18
CA GLU A 88 -6.61 -37.25 -11.45
C GLU A 88 -7.95 -36.51 -11.57
N LEU A 89 -8.20 -35.48 -10.75
CA LEU A 89 -9.35 -34.59 -10.98
C LEU A 89 -9.29 -33.95 -12.37
N VAL A 90 -10.45 -33.60 -12.90
CA VAL A 90 -10.60 -32.83 -14.14
C VAL A 90 -11.42 -31.57 -13.88
N MET A 91 -10.99 -30.44 -14.43
CA MET A 91 -11.78 -29.21 -14.44
C MET A 91 -12.74 -29.24 -15.63
N LEU A 92 -14.04 -29.13 -15.37
CA LEU A 92 -15.08 -29.08 -16.40
C LEU A 92 -15.13 -27.67 -17.00
N LYS A 93 -14.61 -27.47 -18.21
CA LYS A 93 -14.38 -26.12 -18.78
C LYS A 93 -15.62 -25.45 -19.38
N ASP A 94 -16.65 -26.21 -19.70
CA ASP A 94 -17.85 -25.70 -20.37
C ASP A 94 -18.89 -25.16 -19.38
N ALA A 95 -19.65 -24.16 -19.81
CA ALA A 95 -20.82 -23.68 -19.07
C ALA A 95 -21.93 -24.76 -19.02
N PRO A 96 -22.67 -24.90 -17.91
CA PRO A 96 -22.70 -24.02 -16.74
C PRO A 96 -21.64 -24.32 -15.67
N GLU A 97 -20.81 -25.35 -15.86
CA GLU A 97 -19.96 -25.90 -14.82
C GLU A 97 -18.75 -25.01 -14.52
N THR A 98 -18.18 -24.41 -15.56
CA THR A 98 -17.25 -23.29 -15.45
C THR A 98 -17.77 -22.09 -16.22
N GLN A 99 -17.78 -20.92 -15.58
CA GLN A 99 -18.28 -19.68 -16.16
C GLN A 99 -17.35 -18.53 -15.78
N VAL A 100 -16.94 -17.74 -16.78
CA VAL A 100 -16.22 -16.48 -16.61
C VAL A 100 -17.15 -15.36 -17.03
N THR A 101 -17.29 -14.35 -16.18
CA THR A 101 -18.09 -13.16 -16.45
C THR A 101 -17.27 -11.92 -16.12
N GLU A 102 -17.85 -10.72 -16.25
CA GLU A 102 -17.17 -9.47 -15.88
C GLU A 102 -16.85 -9.36 -14.38
N THR A 103 -17.56 -10.10 -13.51
CA THR A 103 -17.46 -9.91 -12.06
C THR A 103 -17.18 -11.19 -11.27
N TYR A 104 -17.33 -12.37 -11.87
CA TYR A 104 -17.09 -13.64 -11.18
C TYR A 104 -16.56 -14.75 -12.09
N VAL A 105 -15.88 -15.71 -11.45
CA VAL A 105 -15.42 -16.97 -12.04
C VAL A 105 -16.00 -18.13 -11.22
N GLN A 106 -16.72 -19.04 -11.88
CA GLN A 106 -17.17 -20.31 -11.31
C GLN A 106 -16.35 -21.45 -11.89
N VAL A 107 -15.91 -22.37 -11.05
CA VAL A 107 -15.13 -23.56 -11.42
C VAL A 107 -15.78 -24.80 -10.83
N THR A 108 -15.92 -25.84 -11.65
CA THR A 108 -16.32 -27.18 -11.20
C THR A 108 -15.24 -28.19 -11.53
N VAL A 109 -14.85 -28.98 -10.53
CA VAL A 109 -13.93 -30.12 -10.68
C VAL A 109 -14.66 -31.42 -10.43
N GLU A 110 -14.26 -32.46 -11.14
CA GLU A 110 -14.83 -33.80 -11.06
C GLU A 110 -13.74 -34.86 -10.91
N LYS A 111 -14.03 -35.90 -10.15
CA LYS A 111 -13.23 -37.14 -10.11
C LYS A 111 -14.13 -38.37 -10.04
N ASP A 112 -13.76 -39.40 -10.79
CA ASP A 112 -14.30 -40.76 -10.62
C ASP A 112 -13.60 -41.46 -9.45
N ALA A 113 -14.19 -41.37 -8.25
CA ALA A 113 -13.65 -41.98 -7.05
C ALA A 113 -13.92 -43.49 -7.04
N SER A 114 -12.88 -44.29 -6.80
CA SER A 114 -13.02 -45.74 -6.63
C SER A 114 -13.84 -46.09 -5.39
N LEU A 115 -14.80 -47.00 -5.52
CA LEU A 115 -15.46 -47.63 -4.38
C LEU A 115 -14.70 -48.88 -3.97
N PHE A 116 -14.58 -49.14 -2.66
CA PHE A 116 -13.94 -50.35 -2.15
C PHE A 116 -14.93 -51.50 -2.09
N PHE A 117 -16.06 -51.29 -1.42
CA PHE A 117 -17.07 -52.32 -1.18
C PHE A 117 -18.28 -52.23 -2.12
N GLY A 118 -18.55 -51.05 -2.70
CA GLY A 118 -19.54 -50.85 -3.76
C GLY A 118 -19.32 -51.75 -4.98
N ARG A 119 -18.09 -52.25 -5.17
CA ARG A 119 -17.73 -53.24 -6.20
C ARG A 119 -18.51 -54.54 -6.08
N ILE A 120 -18.92 -54.92 -4.86
CA ILE A 120 -19.75 -56.11 -4.60
C ILE A 120 -21.14 -55.94 -5.24
N LEU A 121 -21.61 -54.69 -5.38
CA LEU A 121 -22.87 -54.33 -6.01
C LEU A 121 -22.71 -53.95 -7.50
N GLY A 122 -21.52 -54.17 -8.08
CA GLY A 122 -21.21 -53.83 -9.47
C GLY A 122 -20.82 -52.38 -9.72
N LEU A 123 -20.74 -51.54 -8.67
CA LEU A 123 -20.32 -50.14 -8.78
C LEU A 123 -18.80 -50.05 -8.57
N GLN A 124 -18.05 -49.76 -9.64
CA GLN A 124 -16.58 -49.67 -9.56
C GLN A 124 -16.10 -48.29 -9.10
N THR A 125 -16.77 -47.25 -9.59
CA THR A 125 -16.47 -45.85 -9.31
C THR A 125 -17.77 -45.07 -9.05
N SER A 126 -17.65 -43.91 -8.42
CA SER A 126 -18.71 -42.91 -8.32
C SER A 126 -18.13 -41.55 -8.69
N PRO A 127 -18.77 -40.79 -9.59
CA PRO A 127 -18.37 -39.42 -9.86
C PRO A 127 -18.62 -38.57 -8.62
N VAL A 128 -17.62 -37.80 -8.22
CA VAL A 128 -17.70 -36.81 -7.15
C VAL A 128 -17.36 -35.46 -7.76
N ARG A 129 -18.24 -34.48 -7.53
CA ARG A 129 -18.07 -33.10 -8.00
C ARG A 129 -17.93 -32.15 -6.82
N ALA A 130 -17.17 -31.09 -7.05
CA ALA A 130 -17.16 -29.91 -6.21
C ALA A 130 -17.15 -28.67 -7.11
N SER A 131 -17.89 -27.65 -6.70
CA SER A 131 -18.00 -26.38 -7.41
C SER A 131 -17.68 -25.25 -6.46
N ALA A 132 -17.02 -24.23 -6.97
CA ALA A 132 -16.70 -23.00 -6.25
C ALA A 132 -16.93 -21.81 -7.16
N ARG A 133 -17.37 -20.69 -6.59
CA ARG A 133 -17.49 -19.41 -7.30
C ARG A 133 -16.68 -18.38 -6.55
N ALA A 134 -15.87 -17.62 -7.26
CA ALA A 134 -15.17 -16.46 -6.74
C ALA A 134 -15.64 -15.20 -7.48
N GLN A 135 -15.74 -14.08 -6.78
CA GLN A 135 -16.15 -12.80 -7.35
C GLN A 135 -15.17 -11.68 -6.99
N ILE A 136 -15.08 -10.68 -7.87
CA ILE A 136 -14.38 -9.43 -7.65
C ILE A 136 -15.16 -8.62 -6.62
N ALA A 137 -14.45 -8.10 -5.63
CA ALA A 137 -14.97 -7.21 -4.60
C ALA A 137 -13.95 -6.11 -4.28
N TYR A 138 -14.36 -5.14 -3.46
CA TYR A 138 -13.51 -4.05 -3.01
C TYR A 138 -13.09 -4.30 -1.57
N LEU A 139 -11.80 -4.19 -1.29
CA LEU A 139 -11.23 -4.36 0.03
C LEU A 139 -11.73 -3.26 0.96
N THR A 140 -12.31 -3.61 2.11
CA THR A 140 -12.72 -2.66 3.16
C THR A 140 -11.98 -2.85 4.47
N GLY A 141 -11.23 -3.95 4.61
CA GLY A 141 -10.28 -4.17 5.69
C GLY A 141 -9.43 -5.40 5.43
N MET A 142 -8.34 -5.61 6.19
CA MET A 142 -7.48 -6.77 6.04
C MET A 142 -6.77 -7.16 7.35
N ARG A 143 -6.51 -8.46 7.55
CA ARG A 143 -5.61 -8.98 8.60
C ARG A 143 -4.15 -9.02 8.14
N GLY A 144 -3.23 -9.26 9.06
CA GLY A 144 -1.82 -9.49 8.72
C GLY A 144 -1.05 -8.22 8.34
N ILE A 145 -1.64 -7.05 8.60
CA ILE A 145 -1.00 -5.75 8.44
C ILE A 145 0.23 -5.68 9.34
N VAL A 146 1.36 -5.22 8.78
CA VAL A 146 2.54 -4.91 9.61
C VAL A 146 2.31 -3.58 10.35
N PRO A 147 2.95 -3.32 11.50
CA PRO A 147 2.74 -2.10 12.29
C PRO A 147 3.41 -0.86 11.67
N TRP A 148 3.35 -0.73 10.33
CA TRP A 148 3.81 0.42 9.57
C TRP A 148 2.64 0.95 8.74
N SER A 149 2.56 2.27 8.60
CA SER A 149 1.64 2.96 7.71
C SER A 149 2.38 3.80 6.70
N VAL A 150 1.69 4.14 5.62
CA VAL A 150 2.16 5.05 4.59
C VAL A 150 1.29 6.30 4.66
N PRO A 151 1.74 7.37 5.32
CA PRO A 151 1.00 8.61 5.33
C PRO A 151 1.02 9.22 3.93
N VAL A 152 -0.14 9.74 3.52
CA VAL A 152 -0.36 10.49 2.29
C VAL A 152 -1.08 11.80 2.61
N VAL A 153 -1.10 12.70 1.62
CA VAL A 153 -1.97 13.87 1.61
C VAL A 153 -2.80 13.80 0.33
N HIS A 154 -4.03 13.27 0.42
CA HIS A 154 -4.97 13.45 -0.68
C HIS A 154 -5.49 14.87 -0.61
N ALA A 155 -4.83 15.76 -1.35
CA ALA A 155 -5.08 17.17 -1.22
C ALA A 155 -6.50 17.52 -1.68
N SER A 156 -7.31 18.03 -0.76
CA SER A 156 -8.63 18.61 -1.02
C SER A 156 -8.53 20.09 -1.40
N LYS A 157 -7.50 20.75 -0.90
CA LYS A 157 -7.15 22.14 -1.17
C LYS A 157 -5.64 22.28 -1.23
N VAL A 158 -5.17 23.23 -2.04
CA VAL A 158 -3.78 23.67 -2.06
C VAL A 158 -3.77 25.18 -2.00
N SER A 159 -2.87 25.75 -1.21
CA SER A 159 -2.67 27.18 -1.13
C SER A 159 -1.22 27.58 -1.40
N ALA A 160 -1.04 28.83 -1.81
CA ALA A 160 0.26 29.47 -1.89
C ALA A 160 0.21 30.83 -1.19
N ARG A 161 1.35 31.24 -0.63
CA ARG A 161 1.53 32.58 -0.08
C ARG A 161 2.91 33.10 -0.43
N ILE A 162 3.01 34.38 -0.76
CA ILE A 162 4.28 35.05 -1.02
C ILE A 162 4.59 36.03 0.12
N ALA A 163 5.84 36.04 0.59
CA ALA A 163 6.35 36.97 1.60
C ALA A 163 5.57 36.99 2.94
N GLY A 164 4.93 35.87 3.31
CA GLY A 164 4.03 35.83 4.47
C GLY A 164 2.79 36.71 4.33
N GLY A 165 2.44 37.08 3.09
CA GLY A 165 1.21 37.81 2.75
C GLY A 165 -0.04 36.94 2.86
N ALA A 166 -1.12 37.39 2.21
CA ALA A 166 -2.38 36.66 2.22
C ALA A 166 -2.23 35.28 1.55
N GLU A 167 -2.91 34.30 2.13
CA GLU A 167 -3.07 32.98 1.54
C GLU A 167 -3.96 33.05 0.29
N VAL A 168 -3.53 32.38 -0.77
CA VAL A 168 -4.25 32.25 -2.03
C VAL A 168 -4.55 30.78 -2.28
N TRP A 169 -5.82 30.45 -2.46
CA TRP A 169 -6.25 29.11 -2.85
C TRP A 169 -5.97 28.87 -4.34
N LEU A 170 -5.39 27.72 -4.65
CA LEU A 170 -5.11 27.27 -6.01
C LEU A 170 -6.27 26.42 -6.52
N ASP A 171 -6.48 26.45 -7.83
CA ASP A 171 -7.49 25.65 -8.53
C ASP A 171 -6.86 24.38 -9.11
N ALA A 172 -7.53 23.24 -8.92
CA ALA A 172 -7.13 21.97 -9.50
C ALA A 172 -7.22 22.03 -11.04
N GLN A 173 -6.14 21.64 -11.73
CA GLN A 173 -6.05 21.58 -13.19
C GLN A 173 -6.19 20.15 -13.73
N GLY A 174 -6.25 19.15 -12.84
CA GLY A 174 -6.23 17.72 -13.18
C GLY A 174 -4.81 17.14 -13.12
N GLY A 175 -4.71 15.80 -13.03
CA GLY A 175 -3.42 15.10 -12.99
C GLY A 175 -2.52 15.46 -11.81
N GLY A 176 -3.09 15.89 -10.68
CA GLY A 176 -2.34 16.33 -9.49
C GLY A 176 -1.74 17.75 -9.59
N VAL A 177 -2.04 18.49 -10.65
CA VAL A 177 -1.60 19.89 -10.83
C VAL A 177 -2.61 20.84 -10.19
N TRP A 178 -2.11 21.82 -9.45
CA TRP A 178 -2.86 22.94 -8.88
C TRP A 178 -2.22 24.25 -9.32
N SER A 179 -3.02 25.24 -9.70
CA SER A 179 -2.49 26.54 -10.13
C SER A 179 -3.33 27.71 -9.65
N GLY A 180 -2.68 28.84 -9.41
CA GLY A 180 -3.34 30.06 -8.96
C GLY A 180 -2.39 31.25 -9.01
N THR A 181 -2.91 32.45 -8.78
CA THR A 181 -2.13 33.68 -8.94
C THR A 181 -1.87 34.37 -7.61
N VAL A 182 -0.60 34.55 -7.27
CA VAL A 182 -0.17 35.42 -6.17
C VAL A 182 0.27 36.77 -6.73
N ILE A 183 0.20 37.81 -5.89
CA ILE A 183 0.65 39.16 -6.27
C ILE A 183 2.02 39.41 -5.65
N ALA A 184 3.00 39.74 -6.49
CA ALA A 184 4.34 40.12 -6.07
C ALA A 184 4.28 41.31 -5.08
N PRO A 185 5.06 41.29 -3.99
CA PRO A 185 5.12 42.41 -3.07
C PRO A 185 5.32 43.76 -3.77
N SER A 186 4.62 44.80 -3.31
CA SER A 186 4.76 46.16 -3.86
C SER A 186 6.10 46.82 -3.51
N THR A 187 6.86 46.20 -2.59
CA THR A 187 8.20 46.65 -2.21
C THR A 187 9.23 45.79 -2.92
N ALA A 188 10.10 46.42 -3.69
CA ALA A 188 11.29 45.76 -4.22
C ALA A 188 12.36 45.64 -3.13
N ALA A 189 13.10 44.54 -3.12
CA ALA A 189 14.17 44.29 -2.16
C ALA A 189 15.33 43.58 -2.84
N LEU A 190 16.56 43.76 -2.33
CA LEU A 190 17.71 42.94 -2.76
C LEU A 190 17.69 41.55 -2.09
N ALA A 191 16.51 40.93 -2.06
CA ALA A 191 16.27 39.61 -1.52
C ALA A 191 15.08 38.95 -2.24
N GLY A 192 15.15 37.65 -2.52
CA GLY A 192 14.02 36.90 -3.05
C GLY A 192 12.97 36.61 -1.96
N TYR A 193 11.72 36.94 -2.27
CA TYR A 193 10.59 36.64 -1.40
C TYR A 193 10.27 35.16 -1.44
N ALA A 194 10.12 34.54 -0.27
CA ALA A 194 9.70 33.15 -0.17
C ALA A 194 8.26 33.00 -0.69
N VAL A 195 8.06 32.01 -1.54
CA VAL A 195 6.74 31.46 -1.86
C VAL A 195 6.62 30.18 -1.06
N ASP A 196 5.67 30.16 -0.14
CA ASP A 196 5.33 28.97 0.64
C ASP A 196 4.10 28.31 -0.01
N VAL A 197 4.07 26.98 -0.02
CA VAL A 197 2.97 26.18 -0.53
C VAL A 197 2.46 25.28 0.60
N THR A 198 1.15 25.08 0.68
CA THR A 198 0.54 24.16 1.64
C THR A 198 -0.50 23.29 0.95
N ALA A 199 -0.40 21.98 1.12
CA ALA A 199 -1.44 21.03 0.70
C ALA A 199 -2.26 20.62 1.93
N TYR A 200 -3.58 20.55 1.79
CA TYR A 200 -4.49 20.21 2.88
C TYR A 200 -5.24 18.93 2.54
N ASN A 201 -5.27 17.96 3.46
CA ASN A 201 -6.08 16.75 3.26
C ASN A 201 -7.59 17.01 3.50
N GLU A 202 -8.41 15.96 3.51
CA GLU A 202 -9.86 16.08 3.74
C GLU A 202 -10.26 16.05 5.23
N GLN A 203 -9.30 15.87 6.14
CA GLN A 203 -9.56 15.69 7.56
C GLN A 203 -9.84 17.04 8.24
N THR A 204 -11.12 17.40 8.32
CA THR A 204 -11.57 18.70 8.88
C THR A 204 -12.19 18.59 10.29
N ALA A 205 -12.38 17.38 10.80
CA ALA A 205 -13.00 17.14 12.09
C ALA A 205 -12.13 16.27 12.98
N TYR A 206 -11.69 16.83 14.11
CA TYR A 206 -11.15 16.05 15.22
C TYR A 206 -12.13 16.04 16.41
N PRO A 207 -12.16 14.98 17.23
CA PRO A 207 -13.35 14.66 18.01
C PRO A 207 -13.39 15.22 19.43
N ASP A 208 -12.28 15.76 19.90
CA ASP A 208 -12.27 16.63 21.09
C ASP A 208 -12.87 18.03 20.80
N GLY A 209 -13.33 18.29 19.56
CA GLY A 209 -13.90 19.57 19.14
C GLY A 209 -12.86 20.62 18.76
N THR A 210 -11.56 20.29 18.80
CA THR A 210 -10.45 21.14 18.36
C THR A 210 -10.18 20.90 16.88
N SER A 211 -11.08 21.36 16.01
CA SER A 211 -10.68 21.55 14.61
C SER A 211 -9.93 22.88 14.50
N ASP A 212 -8.61 22.82 14.73
CA ASP A 212 -7.69 23.90 14.34
C ASP A 212 -7.52 23.97 12.81
N TYR A 213 -8.17 23.06 12.07
CA TYR A 213 -7.94 22.76 10.67
C TYR A 213 -9.26 22.72 9.87
N PRO A 214 -10.00 23.85 9.77
CA PRO A 214 -11.28 23.90 9.05
C PRO A 214 -11.15 23.59 7.55
N ASP A 215 -9.94 23.73 7.00
CA ASP A 215 -9.62 23.50 5.60
C ASP A 215 -8.90 22.16 5.34
N GLY A 216 -8.73 21.34 6.38
CA GLY A 216 -7.96 20.09 6.35
C GLY A 216 -6.64 20.21 7.11
N VAL A 217 -6.01 19.08 7.43
CA VAL A 217 -4.70 19.07 8.09
C VAL A 217 -3.62 19.49 7.09
N PRO A 218 -2.83 20.53 7.37
CA PRO A 218 -1.87 21.07 6.42
C PRO A 218 -0.56 20.28 6.39
N GLU A 219 -0.03 20.07 5.18
CA GLU A 219 1.35 19.70 4.90
C GLU A 219 2.02 20.89 4.20
N SER A 220 2.83 21.62 4.98
CA SER A 220 3.43 22.90 4.55
C SER A 220 4.84 22.70 4.00
N LEU A 221 5.11 23.33 2.85
CA LEU A 221 6.42 23.47 2.23
C LEU A 221 6.84 24.95 2.24
N PRO A 222 7.45 25.44 3.34
CA PRO A 222 7.94 26.80 3.40
C PRO A 222 9.17 27.01 2.50
N GLY A 223 9.21 28.13 1.80
CA GLY A 223 10.28 28.46 0.87
C GLY A 223 10.35 27.54 -0.35
N ALA A 224 9.20 27.00 -0.78
CA ALA A 224 9.07 26.15 -1.97
C ALA A 224 9.69 26.77 -3.21
N ALA A 225 9.54 28.09 -3.38
CA ALA A 225 10.18 28.87 -4.43
C ALA A 225 10.59 30.26 -3.94
N ARG A 226 11.30 31.01 -4.80
CA ARG A 226 11.70 32.40 -4.57
C ARG A 226 11.27 33.26 -5.74
N ALA A 227 10.56 34.35 -5.44
CA ALA A 227 10.24 35.40 -6.39
C ALA A 227 11.05 36.65 -6.05
N PHE A 228 11.89 37.11 -6.97
CA PHE A 228 12.71 38.30 -6.80
C PHE A 228 11.97 39.53 -7.36
N VAL A 229 11.51 40.40 -6.46
CA VAL A 229 10.92 41.68 -6.87
C VAL A 229 12.02 42.70 -7.09
N ARG A 230 12.33 42.95 -8.37
CA ARG A 230 13.55 43.64 -8.79
C ARG A 230 13.47 45.16 -8.58
N PRO A 231 14.42 45.79 -7.86
CA PRO A 231 14.58 47.24 -7.88
C PRO A 231 15.02 47.73 -9.26
N SER A 232 14.50 48.87 -9.74
CA SER A 232 14.78 49.38 -11.10
C SER A 232 16.26 49.60 -11.42
N ALA A 233 17.08 49.91 -10.41
CA ALA A 233 18.52 50.11 -10.54
C ALA A 233 19.35 48.81 -10.35
N CYS A 234 18.71 47.66 -10.16
CA CYS A 234 19.42 46.40 -9.96
C CYS A 234 20.09 45.94 -11.27
N PRO A 235 21.40 45.60 -11.26
CA PRO A 235 22.10 45.13 -12.45
C PRO A 235 21.76 43.68 -12.83
N ILE A 236 21.05 42.94 -11.97
CA ILE A 236 20.55 41.59 -12.23
C ILE A 236 19.15 41.74 -12.81
N LEU A 237 18.95 41.30 -14.06
CA LEU A 237 17.72 41.43 -14.82
C LEU A 237 16.81 40.22 -14.66
N ASP A 238 17.39 39.02 -14.68
CA ASP A 238 16.67 37.76 -14.51
C ASP A 238 17.57 36.70 -13.82
N VAL A 239 16.94 35.76 -13.10
CA VAL A 239 17.61 34.63 -12.43
C VAL A 239 16.70 33.42 -12.48
N TYR A 240 17.14 32.36 -13.17
CA TYR A 240 16.36 31.15 -13.30
C TYR A 240 17.19 29.87 -13.28
N LEU A 241 16.51 28.78 -12.95
CA LEU A 241 17.05 27.42 -12.99
C LEU A 241 16.36 26.65 -14.12
N ASP A 242 17.07 25.70 -14.72
CA ASP A 242 16.43 24.73 -15.62
C ASP A 242 15.47 23.79 -14.87
N HIS A 243 15.78 23.50 -13.60
CA HIS A 243 14.93 22.77 -12.66
C HIS A 243 15.00 23.41 -11.27
N TYR A 244 13.84 23.79 -10.72
CA TYR A 244 13.73 24.40 -9.39
C TYR A 244 13.52 23.36 -8.29
N VAL A 245 12.90 22.24 -8.63
CA VAL A 245 12.73 21.08 -7.76
C VAL A 245 13.42 19.88 -8.38
N VAL A 246 14.22 19.16 -7.59
CA VAL A 246 14.91 17.95 -8.04
C VAL A 246 14.74 16.81 -7.04
N THR A 247 14.60 15.60 -7.56
CA THR A 247 14.61 14.39 -6.73
C THR A 247 16.04 14.03 -6.38
N ALA A 248 16.34 13.85 -5.09
CA ALA A 248 17.66 13.48 -4.59
C ALA A 248 18.17 12.22 -5.30
N GLY A 249 19.41 12.27 -5.81
CA GLY A 249 20.04 11.17 -6.54
C GLY A 249 19.62 11.01 -8.01
N SER A 250 18.55 11.65 -8.47
CA SER A 250 18.12 11.58 -9.88
C SER A 250 18.89 12.53 -10.81
N THR A 251 19.21 13.73 -10.31
CA THR A 251 19.88 14.79 -11.07
C THR A 251 21.16 15.20 -10.35
N GLY A 252 22.31 15.14 -11.04
CA GLY A 252 23.62 15.46 -10.45
C GLY A 252 23.96 16.95 -10.43
N ALA A 253 23.38 17.74 -11.32
CA ALA A 253 23.57 19.19 -11.39
C ALA A 253 22.39 19.90 -12.04
N VAL A 254 22.12 21.14 -11.63
CA VAL A 254 21.14 22.05 -12.23
C VAL A 254 21.87 23.23 -12.88
N ARG A 255 21.33 23.75 -13.97
CA ARG A 255 21.87 24.96 -14.62
C ARG A 255 21.25 26.18 -13.96
N LEU A 256 22.08 27.04 -13.39
CA LEU A 256 21.72 28.40 -13.04
C LEU A 256 22.03 29.32 -14.21
N THR A 257 21.06 30.13 -14.59
CA THR A 257 21.21 31.20 -15.58
C THR A 257 20.86 32.55 -14.95
N VAL A 258 21.68 33.56 -15.25
CA VAL A 258 21.53 34.93 -14.77
C VAL A 258 21.67 35.87 -15.94
N GLU A 259 20.66 36.71 -16.17
CA GLU A 259 20.77 37.85 -17.08
C GLU A 259 21.25 39.07 -16.29
N ALA A 260 22.37 39.67 -16.68
CA ALA A 260 22.98 40.78 -15.95
C ALA A 260 23.85 41.68 -16.85
N SER A 261 24.02 42.93 -16.41
CA SER A 261 24.83 43.93 -17.13
C SER A 261 26.33 43.66 -17.12
N GLU A 262 26.80 42.88 -16.15
CA GLU A 262 28.21 42.56 -15.90
C GLU A 262 28.33 41.12 -15.39
N THR A 263 29.55 40.59 -15.33
CA THR A 263 29.82 39.22 -14.88
C THR A 263 29.25 38.94 -13.48
N PRO A 264 28.30 37.99 -13.34
CA PRO A 264 27.75 37.58 -12.06
C PRO A 264 28.63 36.55 -11.34
N GLN A 265 28.52 36.55 -10.02
CA GLN A 265 28.93 35.47 -9.13
C GLN A 265 27.71 34.95 -8.38
N ALA A 266 27.63 33.64 -8.18
CA ALA A 266 26.61 33.02 -7.35
C ALA A 266 27.23 32.39 -6.09
N ARG A 267 26.53 32.48 -4.96
CA ARG A 267 26.83 31.71 -3.76
C ARG A 267 25.77 30.63 -3.59
N PHE A 268 26.20 29.38 -3.58
CA PHE A 268 25.33 28.20 -3.49
C PHE A 268 25.97 27.13 -2.63
N ALA A 269 25.22 26.53 -1.71
CA ALA A 269 25.68 25.47 -0.79
C ALA A 269 27.02 25.83 -0.10
N GLY A 270 27.17 27.09 0.33
CA GLY A 270 28.36 27.60 1.01
C GLY A 270 29.57 27.90 0.12
N LYS A 271 29.46 27.72 -1.20
CA LYS A 271 30.54 27.97 -2.18
C LYS A 271 30.20 29.16 -3.07
N THR A 272 31.21 29.94 -3.44
CA THR A 272 31.10 30.98 -4.46
C THR A 272 31.54 30.43 -5.81
N VAL A 273 30.74 30.64 -6.84
CA VAL A 273 30.97 30.19 -8.21
C VAL A 273 30.84 31.39 -9.15
N THR A 274 31.75 31.53 -10.09
CA THR A 274 31.67 32.58 -11.12
C THR A 274 30.97 32.00 -12.35
N LEU A 275 30.02 32.75 -12.91
CA LEU A 275 29.27 32.31 -14.09
C LEU A 275 30.05 32.63 -15.36
N THR A 276 29.76 31.91 -16.44
CA THR A 276 30.38 32.12 -17.75
C THR A 276 29.33 32.67 -18.72
N GLU A 277 29.69 33.67 -19.52
CA GLU A 277 28.78 34.25 -20.50
C GLU A 277 28.45 33.20 -21.58
N GLU A 278 27.17 33.11 -21.94
CA GLU A 278 26.73 32.19 -22.99
C GLU A 278 27.11 32.74 -24.36
N ALA A 279 27.77 31.90 -25.18
CA ALA A 279 28.35 32.34 -26.46
C ALA A 279 27.33 32.93 -27.43
N ASP A 280 26.07 32.51 -27.34
CA ASP A 280 24.99 32.89 -28.25
C ASP A 280 24.05 33.96 -27.67
N GLN A 281 24.25 34.39 -26.41
CA GLN A 281 23.37 35.32 -25.71
C GLN A 281 24.17 36.33 -24.84
N PRO A 282 24.60 37.47 -25.42
CA PRO A 282 25.32 38.49 -24.67
C PRO A 282 24.54 38.99 -23.46
N GLY A 283 25.19 39.11 -22.30
CA GLY A 283 24.54 39.49 -21.04
C GLY A 283 23.82 38.35 -20.31
N VAL A 284 23.78 37.15 -20.87
CA VAL A 284 23.29 35.93 -20.22
C VAL A 284 24.47 35.08 -19.78
N TRP A 285 24.46 34.68 -18.52
CA TRP A 285 25.55 33.95 -17.89
C TRP A 285 25.01 32.68 -17.26
N SER A 286 25.74 31.57 -17.38
CA SER A 286 25.31 30.32 -16.77
C SER A 286 26.42 29.55 -16.06
N VAL A 287 26.01 28.65 -15.17
CA VAL A 287 26.89 27.69 -14.49
C VAL A 287 26.12 26.46 -14.05
N MET A 288 26.79 25.31 -14.03
CA MET A 288 26.24 24.08 -13.45
C MET A 288 26.49 24.06 -11.94
N LEU A 289 25.42 23.96 -11.16
CA LEU A 289 25.45 23.80 -9.72
C LEU A 289 25.25 22.33 -9.37
N SER A 290 26.21 21.72 -8.66
CA SER A 290 26.06 20.33 -8.20
C SER A 290 24.95 20.22 -7.16
N VAL A 291 23.99 19.32 -7.39
CA VAL A 291 22.87 19.11 -6.47
C VAL A 291 23.40 18.56 -5.13
N PRO A 292 23.14 19.22 -3.99
CA PRO A 292 23.57 18.71 -2.69
C PRO A 292 22.80 17.43 -2.30
N ALA A 293 23.44 16.56 -1.52
CA ALA A 293 22.76 15.44 -0.89
C ALA A 293 21.81 15.94 0.21
N VAL A 294 20.71 15.22 0.43
CA VAL A 294 19.71 15.51 1.46
C VAL A 294 19.36 14.22 2.20
N ASP A 295 19.44 14.27 3.53
CA ASP A 295 19.10 13.14 4.40
C ASP A 295 17.62 13.18 4.88
N ASP A 296 17.05 14.39 4.90
CA ASP A 296 15.65 14.66 5.22
C ASP A 296 14.72 14.39 4.02
N LEU A 297 13.40 14.57 4.21
CA LEU A 297 12.43 14.44 3.12
C LEU A 297 12.64 15.49 2.02
N TRP A 298 13.08 16.68 2.40
CA TRP A 298 13.42 17.75 1.48
C TRP A 298 14.33 18.79 2.16
N ALA A 299 15.03 19.59 1.38
CA ALA A 299 15.79 20.75 1.83
C ALA A 299 15.81 21.83 0.74
N THR A 300 15.83 23.10 1.17
CA THR A 300 15.97 24.25 0.27
C THR A 300 17.40 24.79 0.32
N PHE A 301 17.93 25.10 -0.85
CA PHE A 301 19.26 25.65 -1.04
C PHE A 301 19.14 27.02 -1.72
N PRO A 302 19.14 28.13 -0.95
CA PRO A 302 19.09 29.46 -1.52
C PRO A 302 20.35 29.77 -2.34
N ILE A 303 20.17 30.54 -3.40
CA ILE A 303 21.22 31.02 -4.30
C ILE A 303 21.29 32.53 -4.16
N ASP A 304 22.41 33.03 -3.64
CA ASP A 304 22.67 34.47 -3.66
C ASP A 304 23.39 34.83 -4.96
N VAL A 305 23.02 35.94 -5.59
CA VAL A 305 23.65 36.40 -6.83
C VAL A 305 24.25 37.79 -6.60
N THR A 306 25.52 37.96 -6.97
CA THR A 306 26.26 39.22 -6.86
C THR A 306 26.71 39.67 -8.23
N VAL A 307 26.38 40.91 -8.59
CA VAL A 307 26.88 41.59 -9.80
C VAL A 307 27.45 42.93 -9.37
N ALA A 308 28.69 43.21 -9.76
CA ALA A 308 29.46 44.37 -9.31
C ALA A 308 29.52 44.49 -7.77
N LYS A 309 28.72 45.40 -7.18
CA LYS A 309 28.61 45.60 -5.72
C LYS A 309 27.22 45.31 -5.16
N THR A 310 26.32 44.81 -6.00
CA THR A 310 24.93 44.53 -5.65
C THR A 310 24.77 43.03 -5.45
N THR A 311 24.38 42.62 -4.25
CA THR A 311 24.05 41.23 -3.93
C THR A 311 22.55 41.12 -3.71
N VAL A 312 21.90 40.22 -4.43
CA VAL A 312 20.52 39.78 -4.18
C VAL A 312 20.60 38.47 -3.41
N THR A 313 20.10 38.46 -2.17
CA THR A 313 20.10 37.26 -1.34
C THR A 313 18.92 36.35 -1.68
N SER A 314 19.12 35.04 -1.71
CA SER A 314 18.09 34.06 -2.10
C SER A 314 17.36 34.46 -3.40
N ALA A 315 18.12 34.94 -4.40
CA ALA A 315 17.59 35.37 -5.69
C ALA A 315 16.81 34.24 -6.39
N ALA A 316 17.26 33.00 -6.18
CA ALA A 316 16.54 31.78 -6.48
C ALA A 316 16.74 30.77 -5.33
N THR A 317 15.98 29.68 -5.34
CA THR A 317 16.17 28.54 -4.44
C THR A 317 16.06 27.26 -5.26
N LEU A 318 16.98 26.32 -5.02
CA LEU A 318 16.83 24.93 -5.43
C LEU A 318 16.18 24.15 -4.28
N LEU A 319 15.04 23.51 -4.54
CA LEU A 319 14.44 22.54 -3.64
C LEU A 319 14.91 21.14 -4.03
N VAL A 320 15.48 20.40 -3.09
CA VAL A 320 15.84 19.00 -3.28
C VAL A 320 14.95 18.16 -2.38
N ARG A 321 14.24 17.18 -2.95
CA ARG A 321 13.29 16.32 -2.23
C ARG A 321 13.59 14.84 -2.44
N ARG A 322 13.10 13.97 -1.57
CA ARG A 322 13.07 12.52 -1.80
C ARG A 322 11.94 12.14 -2.75
N SER A 323 12.06 11.01 -3.44
CA SER A 323 11.05 10.53 -4.40
C SER A 323 9.64 10.36 -3.80
N THR A 324 9.57 10.26 -2.47
CA THR A 324 8.37 9.99 -1.68
C THR A 324 7.72 11.24 -1.08
N TYR A 325 8.32 12.42 -1.23
CA TYR A 325 7.76 13.66 -0.70
C TYR A 325 6.50 14.09 -1.50
N PRO A 326 5.39 14.50 -0.84
CA PRO A 326 4.09 14.70 -1.47
C PRO A 326 3.98 15.86 -2.47
N ILE A 327 4.88 16.85 -2.43
CA ILE A 327 4.92 17.92 -3.43
C ILE A 327 6.11 17.65 -4.34
N SER A 328 5.85 17.23 -5.58
CA SER A 328 6.90 16.80 -6.51
C SER A 328 7.55 17.96 -7.26
N ASP A 329 6.80 19.03 -7.53
CA ASP A 329 7.30 20.24 -8.19
C ASP A 329 6.51 21.49 -7.77
N VAL A 330 7.20 22.64 -7.77
CA VAL A 330 6.62 23.96 -7.59
C VAL A 330 7.28 24.92 -8.59
N SER A 331 6.47 25.51 -9.45
CA SER A 331 6.94 26.43 -10.48
C SER A 331 6.20 27.76 -10.47
N LEU A 332 6.90 28.81 -10.90
CA LEU A 332 6.37 30.15 -11.07
C LEU A 332 6.39 30.50 -12.57
N THR A 333 5.43 31.29 -13.06
CA THR A 333 5.55 31.85 -14.41
C THR A 333 6.73 32.80 -14.52
N ASP A 334 6.93 33.60 -13.47
CA ASP A 334 7.94 34.66 -13.43
C ASP A 334 8.66 34.60 -12.08
N TYR A 335 9.95 34.25 -12.11
CA TYR A 335 10.80 34.21 -10.92
C TYR A 335 11.41 35.58 -10.60
N VAL A 336 11.46 36.48 -11.58
CA VAL A 336 11.80 37.88 -11.40
C VAL A 336 10.63 38.73 -11.85
N ALA A 337 10.08 39.52 -10.92
CA ALA A 337 8.83 40.23 -11.12
C ALA A 337 8.98 41.73 -10.80
N ALA A 338 8.14 42.54 -11.44
CA ALA A 338 7.93 43.93 -11.06
C ALA A 338 7.07 44.03 -9.78
N PRO A 339 7.19 45.13 -9.02
CA PRO A 339 6.34 45.34 -7.85
C PRO A 339 4.85 45.30 -8.19
N GLY A 340 4.09 44.43 -7.51
CA GLY A 340 2.64 44.27 -7.74
C GLY A 340 2.27 43.44 -8.97
N GLU A 341 3.23 42.83 -9.65
CA GLU A 341 2.98 41.93 -10.78
C GLU A 341 2.27 40.63 -10.33
N ALA A 342 1.44 40.10 -11.21
CA ALA A 342 0.77 38.82 -10.99
C ALA A 342 1.73 37.68 -11.37
N ILE A 343 1.92 36.74 -10.45
CA ILE A 343 2.76 35.55 -10.65
C ILE A 343 1.86 34.33 -10.52
N THR A 344 1.81 33.49 -11.55
CA THR A 344 1.11 32.21 -11.44
C THR A 344 2.03 31.20 -10.73
N VAL A 345 1.52 30.59 -9.66
CA VAL A 345 2.14 29.48 -8.96
C VAL A 345 1.49 28.20 -9.45
N SER A 346 2.30 27.23 -9.87
CA SER A 346 1.86 25.87 -10.19
C SER A 346 2.50 24.89 -9.23
N VAL A 347 1.71 23.97 -8.69
CA VAL A 347 2.13 22.95 -7.73
C VAL A 347 1.73 21.59 -8.27
N GLN A 348 2.70 20.68 -8.38
CA GLN A 348 2.45 19.29 -8.73
C GLN A 348 2.55 18.43 -7.48
N LEU A 349 1.51 17.64 -7.22
CA LEU A 349 1.52 16.63 -6.16
C LEU A 349 2.16 15.33 -6.65
N ASN A 350 2.70 14.57 -5.71
CA ASN A 350 3.35 13.29 -5.92
C ASN A 350 2.43 12.16 -5.44
N ASP A 351 2.15 11.21 -6.32
CA ASP A 351 1.44 9.99 -5.97
C ASP A 351 2.41 8.80 -5.89
N TYR A 352 2.01 7.77 -5.14
CA TYR A 352 2.68 6.47 -5.19
C TYR A 352 2.23 5.70 -6.42
N VAL A 353 3.19 5.16 -7.17
CA VAL A 353 2.99 4.44 -8.41
C VAL A 353 3.45 3.00 -8.23
N TYR A 354 2.63 2.05 -8.67
CA TYR A 354 2.98 0.64 -8.61
C TYR A 354 4.21 0.33 -9.46
N GLY A 355 5.09 -0.53 -8.95
CA GLY A 355 6.32 -0.95 -9.63
C GLY A 355 7.48 0.06 -9.58
N GLU A 356 7.27 1.28 -9.08
CA GLU A 356 8.35 2.25 -8.88
C GLU A 356 9.18 1.93 -7.63
N ASP A 357 10.48 2.23 -7.72
CA ASP A 357 11.42 2.02 -6.63
C ASP A 357 11.33 3.12 -5.56
N TYR A 358 11.06 2.69 -4.34
CA TYR A 358 11.00 3.57 -3.17
C TYR A 358 12.03 3.13 -2.14
N ALA A 359 12.79 4.11 -1.64
CA ALA A 359 13.56 3.99 -0.42
C ALA A 359 12.82 4.77 0.67
N LEU A 360 12.27 4.08 1.66
CA LEU A 360 11.48 4.62 2.76
C LEU A 360 12.21 4.44 4.09
N LYS A 361 12.07 5.40 5.00
CA LYS A 361 12.57 5.27 6.39
C LYS A 361 11.43 4.80 7.28
N VAL A 362 11.75 4.08 8.35
CA VAL A 362 10.78 3.82 9.42
C VAL A 362 10.95 4.90 10.49
N VAL A 363 9.91 5.69 10.73
CA VAL A 363 9.90 6.77 11.71
C VAL A 363 8.75 6.60 12.70
N GLY A 364 8.96 7.04 13.93
CA GLY A 364 7.95 7.02 14.98
C GLY A 364 7.28 8.38 15.19
N GLY A 365 6.01 8.35 15.57
CA GLY A 365 5.33 9.45 16.27
C GLY A 365 4.73 10.60 15.45
N ALA A 366 5.47 11.26 14.55
CA ALA A 366 4.98 12.50 13.92
C ALA A 366 4.12 12.29 12.65
N GLY A 367 4.02 11.05 12.17
CA GLY A 367 3.28 10.75 10.95
C GLY A 367 3.91 11.34 9.68
N GLU A 368 5.24 11.45 9.60
CA GLU A 368 5.94 12.10 8.49
C GLU A 368 5.58 11.48 7.14
N ILE A 369 5.03 12.30 6.25
CA ILE A 369 4.61 11.89 4.90
C ILE A 369 5.84 11.60 4.04
N GLY A 370 5.83 10.48 3.31
CA GLY A 370 6.97 10.05 2.49
C GLY A 370 7.93 9.09 3.20
N ASN A 371 7.58 8.61 4.39
CA ASN A 371 8.26 7.55 5.13
C ASN A 371 7.22 6.50 5.58
N PHE A 372 7.70 5.32 6.02
CA PHE A 372 6.88 4.43 6.83
C PHE A 372 6.73 5.01 8.23
N CYS A 373 5.50 5.19 8.68
CA CYS A 373 5.22 5.60 10.05
C CYS A 373 4.82 4.39 10.87
N ALA A 374 5.56 4.14 11.95
CA ALA A 374 5.23 3.08 12.87
C ALA A 374 3.88 3.35 13.56
N MET A 375 3.10 2.29 13.74
CA MET A 375 1.74 2.33 14.26
C MET A 375 1.65 1.56 15.57
N ASP A 376 0.91 2.11 16.53
CA ASP A 376 0.51 1.40 17.73
C ASP A 376 -0.79 0.63 17.44
N LEU A 377 -0.65 -0.64 17.08
CA LEU A 377 -1.77 -1.52 16.75
C LEU A 377 -2.74 -1.75 17.92
N ALA A 378 -2.39 -1.35 19.15
CA ALA A 378 -3.30 -1.41 20.30
C ALA A 378 -4.33 -0.27 20.31
N THR A 379 -4.15 0.74 19.45
CA THR A 379 -4.95 1.98 19.44
C THR A 379 -5.96 2.04 18.30
N ILE A 380 -6.31 0.91 17.71
CA ILE A 380 -7.28 0.84 16.61
C ILE A 380 -8.68 1.15 17.14
N HIS A 381 -9.36 2.10 16.50
CA HIS A 381 -10.74 2.48 16.82
C HIS A 381 -11.59 2.52 15.55
N HIS A 382 -12.76 1.86 15.59
CA HIS A 382 -13.64 1.69 14.43
C HIS A 382 -14.81 2.68 14.40
N THR A 383 -15.38 2.89 13.22
CA THR A 383 -16.56 3.74 13.04
C THR A 383 -17.80 3.16 13.76
N PRO A 384 -18.61 3.97 14.50
CA PRO A 384 -18.59 5.43 14.64
C PRO A 384 -17.76 5.98 15.82
N LEU A 385 -17.16 5.12 16.64
CA LEU A 385 -16.35 5.48 17.81
C LEU A 385 -14.86 5.46 17.47
N TRP A 386 -14.50 6.14 16.38
CA TRP A 386 -13.14 6.16 15.80
C TRP A 386 -12.36 7.40 16.23
N ARG A 387 -12.92 8.16 17.15
CA ARG A 387 -12.81 9.60 17.10
C ARG A 387 -11.98 10.11 18.27
N ASN A 388 -12.25 9.64 19.48
CA ASN A 388 -11.52 10.04 20.68
C ASN A 388 -10.54 8.94 21.10
N PRO A 389 -9.38 9.28 21.68
CA PRO A 389 -8.50 8.29 22.31
C PRO A 389 -9.15 7.51 23.47
N GLN A 390 -10.29 7.99 23.99
CA GLN A 390 -11.07 7.34 25.05
C GLN A 390 -12.24 6.49 24.50
N ASP A 391 -12.45 6.49 23.19
CA ASP A 391 -13.41 5.59 22.58
C ASP A 391 -12.96 4.13 22.84
N PRO A 392 -13.88 3.15 22.84
CA PRO A 392 -13.50 1.77 23.02
C PRO A 392 -12.60 1.32 21.86
N VAL A 393 -11.44 0.75 22.21
CA VAL A 393 -10.59 0.07 21.23
C VAL A 393 -11.38 -1.05 20.55
N GLU A 394 -11.13 -1.24 19.27
CA GLU A 394 -11.76 -2.30 18.48
C GLU A 394 -11.28 -3.68 18.94
N TYR A 395 -9.98 -3.79 19.24
CA TYR A 395 -9.34 -5.04 19.63
C TYR A 395 -8.55 -4.89 20.93
N VAL A 396 -8.64 -5.89 21.80
CA VAL A 396 -7.80 -6.01 22.98
C VAL A 396 -6.68 -6.99 22.65
N LEU A 397 -5.46 -6.48 22.43
CA LEU A 397 -4.34 -7.31 21.95
C LEU A 397 -4.01 -8.48 22.88
N THR A 398 -4.20 -8.34 24.19
CA THR A 398 -3.92 -9.41 25.15
C THR A 398 -4.87 -10.61 25.06
N ASP A 399 -5.96 -10.50 24.29
CA ASP A 399 -6.87 -11.62 24.03
C ASP A 399 -6.33 -12.55 22.93
N ASP A 400 -5.34 -12.11 22.15
CA ASP A 400 -4.63 -12.96 21.21
C ASP A 400 -3.78 -14.00 21.98
N PRO A 401 -3.99 -15.31 21.76
CA PRO A 401 -3.23 -16.36 22.45
C PRO A 401 -1.72 -16.30 22.20
N ASP A 402 -1.30 -15.71 21.07
CA ASP A 402 0.11 -15.62 20.68
C ASP A 402 0.75 -14.27 21.07
N TYR A 403 0.00 -13.37 21.72
CA TYR A 403 0.46 -12.04 22.12
C TYR A 403 1.78 -12.07 22.93
N ALA A 404 2.75 -11.27 22.48
CA ALA A 404 3.99 -11.01 23.23
C ALA A 404 4.39 -9.52 23.19
N PRO A 405 4.70 -8.88 24.34
CA PRO A 405 5.23 -7.52 24.37
C PRO A 405 6.74 -7.47 24.06
N PRO A 406 7.26 -6.39 23.41
CA PRO A 406 6.51 -5.25 22.88
C PRO A 406 5.74 -5.60 21.60
N ALA A 407 4.46 -5.21 21.56
CA ALA A 407 3.52 -5.58 20.49
C ALA A 407 4.02 -5.19 19.09
N TYR A 408 4.63 -4.00 18.95
CA TYR A 408 5.19 -3.53 17.69
C TYR A 408 6.18 -4.54 17.07
N TYR A 409 7.17 -5.03 17.82
CA TYR A 409 8.15 -5.96 17.25
C TYR A 409 7.56 -7.35 17.03
N HIS A 410 6.66 -7.78 17.91
CA HIS A 410 5.99 -9.07 17.79
C HIS A 410 5.14 -9.15 16.52
N TYR A 411 4.24 -8.18 16.28
CA TYR A 411 3.40 -8.15 15.07
C TYR A 411 4.11 -7.62 13.82
N LEU A 412 5.35 -7.15 13.95
CA LEU A 412 6.24 -6.99 12.80
C LEU A 412 6.87 -8.33 12.38
N ALA A 413 7.16 -9.23 13.33
CA ALA A 413 7.64 -10.58 13.02
C ALA A 413 6.48 -11.49 12.56
N GLU A 414 5.37 -11.46 13.28
CA GLU A 414 4.21 -12.31 13.08
C GLU A 414 3.08 -11.60 12.31
N ALA A 415 2.07 -12.35 11.86
CA ALA A 415 0.89 -11.74 11.24
C ALA A 415 -0.03 -11.15 12.31
N PHE A 416 -0.40 -9.87 12.17
CA PHE A 416 -1.40 -9.27 13.04
C PHE A 416 -2.77 -9.98 12.89
N PRO A 417 -3.37 -10.50 13.98
CA PRO A 417 -4.53 -11.40 13.88
C PRO A 417 -5.87 -10.67 13.66
N PHE A 418 -5.92 -9.36 13.88
CA PHE A 418 -7.14 -8.57 13.77
C PHE A 418 -7.23 -7.80 12.45
N VAL A 419 -8.45 -7.43 12.06
CA VAL A 419 -8.72 -6.76 10.79
C VAL A 419 -8.57 -5.25 10.98
N ILE A 420 -7.76 -4.58 10.15
CA ILE A 420 -7.77 -3.12 10.07
C ILE A 420 -8.71 -2.72 8.93
N HIS A 421 -9.68 -1.85 9.20
CA HIS A 421 -10.67 -1.38 8.24
C HIS A 421 -10.32 -0.01 7.67
N ILE A 422 -10.69 0.23 6.41
CA ILE A 422 -10.85 1.58 5.86
C ILE A 422 -11.98 2.22 6.65
N GLY A 423 -11.67 3.20 7.49
CA GLY A 423 -12.60 3.50 8.57
C GLY A 423 -11.92 3.79 9.90
N ASP A 424 -10.77 3.15 10.10
CA ASP A 424 -10.19 3.13 11.43
C ASP A 424 -9.30 4.33 11.68
N THR A 425 -9.29 4.76 12.94
CA THR A 425 -8.23 5.62 13.45
C THR A 425 -7.24 4.79 14.22
N ILE A 426 -5.97 5.08 13.99
CA ILE A 426 -4.85 4.41 14.65
C ILE A 426 -3.80 5.47 14.96
N TRP A 427 -3.17 5.38 16.14
CA TRP A 427 -2.13 6.31 16.55
C TRP A 427 -0.76 5.77 16.17
N THR A 428 0.15 6.68 15.86
CA THR A 428 1.54 6.32 15.60
C THR A 428 2.25 5.83 16.87
N GLU A 429 3.12 4.83 16.74
CA GLU A 429 4.02 4.41 17.80
C GLU A 429 5.19 5.42 17.92
N PRO A 430 5.45 6.02 19.10
CA PRO A 430 6.53 6.96 19.29
C PRO A 430 7.88 6.26 19.53
N GLY A 431 8.98 6.95 19.25
CA GLY A 431 10.34 6.48 19.57
C GLY A 431 11.19 6.12 18.35
N THR A 432 12.43 5.70 18.59
CA THR A 432 13.38 5.33 17.54
C THR A 432 13.19 3.85 17.15
N LEU A 433 12.44 3.62 16.08
CA LEU A 433 11.98 2.30 15.66
C LEU A 433 12.75 1.72 14.45
N SER A 434 13.89 2.33 14.09
CA SER A 434 14.84 1.82 13.08
C SER A 434 16.03 1.05 13.68
N GLY A 435 15.85 0.47 14.87
CA GLY A 435 16.92 -0.18 15.64
C GLY A 435 17.07 -1.70 15.40
N PRO A 436 18.00 -2.36 16.14
CA PRO A 436 18.28 -3.80 16.02
C PRO A 436 17.07 -4.72 16.29
N SER A 437 16.12 -4.29 17.11
CA SER A 437 14.90 -5.07 17.38
C SER A 437 14.00 -5.16 16.15
N THR A 438 13.91 -4.09 15.36
CA THR A 438 13.14 -4.07 14.11
C THR A 438 13.80 -4.94 13.05
N GLU A 439 15.14 -4.85 12.93
CA GLU A 439 15.92 -5.74 12.06
C GLU A 439 15.67 -7.21 12.40
N LYS A 440 15.78 -7.58 13.69
CA LYS A 440 15.49 -8.95 14.12
C LYS A 440 14.07 -9.39 13.75
N ALA A 441 13.07 -8.54 13.98
CA ALA A 441 11.68 -8.87 13.67
C ALA A 441 11.47 -9.11 12.16
N LEU A 442 12.16 -8.34 11.30
CA LEU A 442 12.14 -8.54 9.86
C LEU A 442 12.87 -9.83 9.44
N ASP A 443 14.01 -10.15 10.07
CA ASP A 443 14.72 -11.41 9.85
C ASP A 443 13.84 -12.62 10.19
N ASP A 444 13.13 -12.55 11.31
CA ASP A 444 12.17 -13.57 11.73
C ASP A 444 11.00 -13.69 10.74
N ARG A 445 10.40 -12.55 10.34
CA ARG A 445 9.29 -12.51 9.36
C ARG A 445 9.65 -13.11 8.02
N PHE A 446 10.80 -12.70 7.48
CA PHE A 446 11.22 -13.15 6.15
C PHE A 446 11.77 -14.57 6.19
N ALA A 447 12.21 -15.07 7.35
CA ALA A 447 12.68 -16.43 7.55
C ALA A 447 13.73 -16.88 6.52
N GLY A 448 14.60 -15.95 6.09
CA GLY A 448 15.64 -16.20 5.09
C GLY A 448 15.18 -16.15 3.63
N ASP A 449 13.94 -15.73 3.34
CA ASP A 449 13.51 -15.40 1.98
C ASP A 449 14.46 -14.31 1.43
N THR A 450 15.10 -14.59 0.30
CA THR A 450 16.11 -13.71 -0.35
C THR A 450 15.68 -13.34 -1.78
N LEU A 451 14.42 -13.58 -2.13
CA LEU A 451 13.90 -13.32 -3.44
C LEU A 451 13.90 -11.80 -3.69
N THR A 452 14.54 -11.38 -4.78
CA THR A 452 14.46 -9.99 -5.25
C THR A 452 13.17 -9.78 -6.01
N PHE A 453 12.71 -8.53 -6.11
CA PHE A 453 11.47 -8.22 -6.84
C PHE A 453 11.51 -8.74 -8.29
N SER A 454 12.62 -8.50 -9.01
CA SER A 454 12.77 -8.95 -10.40
C SER A 454 12.71 -10.48 -10.54
N GLN A 455 13.24 -11.23 -9.57
CA GLN A 455 13.16 -12.68 -9.56
C GLN A 455 11.74 -13.16 -9.23
N TRP A 456 11.08 -12.49 -8.30
CA TRP A 456 9.69 -12.78 -7.92
C TRP A 456 8.75 -12.59 -9.11
N GLU A 457 8.85 -11.49 -9.84
CA GLU A 457 8.07 -11.27 -11.05
C GLU A 457 8.38 -12.27 -12.16
N ALA A 458 9.66 -12.56 -12.42
CA ALA A 458 10.07 -13.51 -13.44
C ALA A 458 9.58 -14.95 -13.17
N GLN A 459 9.31 -15.29 -11.91
CA GLN A 459 8.76 -16.57 -11.49
C GLN A 459 7.22 -16.61 -11.48
N GLY A 460 6.55 -15.56 -11.96
CA GLY A 460 5.10 -15.46 -11.95
C GLY A 460 4.52 -15.13 -10.56
N ARG A 461 5.25 -14.35 -9.76
CA ARG A 461 4.83 -13.86 -8.44
C ARG A 461 4.39 -14.98 -7.46
N PRO A 462 5.26 -15.98 -7.18
CA PRO A 462 4.94 -17.04 -6.23
C PRO A 462 4.71 -16.50 -4.81
N ALA A 463 4.15 -17.30 -3.92
CA ALA A 463 3.99 -16.91 -2.52
C ALA A 463 5.35 -16.53 -1.89
N THR A 464 5.40 -15.39 -1.19
CA THR A 464 6.61 -14.85 -0.56
C THR A 464 6.24 -14.13 0.74
N SER A 465 7.13 -14.15 1.72
CA SER A 465 7.00 -13.39 2.96
C SER A 465 7.42 -11.92 2.80
N ARG A 466 8.00 -11.55 1.65
CA ARG A 466 8.50 -10.20 1.36
C ARG A 466 7.44 -9.20 0.96
N VAL A 467 6.24 -9.66 0.62
CA VAL A 467 5.07 -8.80 0.44
C VAL A 467 4.45 -8.56 1.81
N VAL A 468 4.46 -7.31 2.25
CA VAL A 468 3.79 -6.86 3.48
C VAL A 468 2.61 -5.96 3.13
N TYR A 469 1.59 -5.98 3.97
CA TYR A 469 0.45 -5.08 3.85
C TYR A 469 0.57 -3.94 4.86
N VAL A 470 0.32 -2.73 4.40
CA VAL A 470 0.40 -1.50 5.17
C VAL A 470 -0.88 -0.70 4.96
N PRO A 471 -1.44 -0.04 6.00
CA PRO A 471 -2.49 0.94 5.80
C PRO A 471 -1.90 2.21 5.18
N VAL A 472 -2.62 2.75 4.21
CA VAL A 472 -2.42 4.10 3.70
C VAL A 472 -3.28 5.01 4.56
N VAL A 473 -2.66 6.05 5.11
CA VAL A 473 -3.28 6.85 6.16
C VAL A 473 -3.17 8.35 5.89
N GLU A 474 -4.09 9.11 6.48
CA GLU A 474 -4.02 10.58 6.51
C GLU A 474 -3.91 11.08 7.94
N LYS A 475 -3.12 12.14 8.16
CA LYS A 475 -3.06 12.81 9.46
C LYS A 475 -4.42 13.41 9.80
N MET A 476 -4.89 13.21 11.03
CA MET A 476 -6.10 13.88 11.51
C MET A 476 -5.80 15.16 12.29
N GLN A 477 -4.58 15.31 12.81
CA GLN A 477 -4.07 16.52 13.46
C GLN A 477 -2.54 16.60 13.31
N LEU A 478 -1.97 17.80 13.52
CA LEU A 478 -0.52 17.97 13.70
C LEU A 478 -0.21 18.02 15.19
N VAL A 479 0.15 16.88 15.77
CA VAL A 479 0.58 16.79 17.17
C VAL A 479 1.99 16.23 17.26
N THR A 480 2.69 16.56 18.34
CA THR A 480 3.99 15.95 18.64
C THR A 480 3.76 14.71 19.51
N GLY A 481 4.47 13.62 19.23
CA GLY A 481 4.39 12.40 20.05
C GLY A 481 3.58 11.32 19.35
N GLN A 482 2.30 11.14 19.70
CA GLN A 482 1.43 10.15 19.08
C GLN A 482 0.41 10.85 18.19
N THR A 483 0.62 10.75 16.87
CA THR A 483 -0.26 11.38 15.89
C THR A 483 -1.44 10.46 15.54
N PRO A 484 -2.69 10.95 15.61
CA PRO A 484 -3.85 10.20 15.14
C PRO A 484 -3.88 10.18 13.60
N MET A 485 -4.00 8.99 13.05
CA MET A 485 -4.01 8.75 11.60
C MET A 485 -5.29 8.03 11.20
N ARG A 486 -5.93 8.48 10.12
CA ARG A 486 -7.12 7.87 9.56
C ARG A 486 -6.74 6.90 8.45
N VAL A 487 -7.17 5.64 8.53
CA VAL A 487 -6.99 4.66 7.44
C VAL A 487 -7.93 5.02 6.30
N VAL A 488 -7.35 5.34 5.15
CA VAL A 488 -8.06 5.72 3.93
C VAL A 488 -7.97 4.67 2.84
N SER A 489 -6.93 3.84 2.87
CA SER A 489 -6.76 2.71 1.95
C SER A 489 -5.79 1.68 2.55
N LEU A 490 -5.55 0.59 1.84
CA LEU A 490 -4.58 -0.45 2.20
C LEU A 490 -3.67 -0.66 0.98
N ALA A 491 -2.40 -0.95 1.19
CA ALA A 491 -1.45 -1.19 0.12
C ALA A 491 -0.58 -2.40 0.41
N ALA A 492 -0.16 -3.09 -0.66
CA ALA A 492 0.86 -4.12 -0.60
C ALA A 492 2.22 -3.53 -1.01
N PHE A 493 3.26 -3.85 -0.25
CA PHE A 493 4.61 -3.38 -0.51
C PHE A 493 5.57 -4.57 -0.50
N PHE A 494 6.33 -4.74 -1.58
CA PHE A 494 7.38 -5.73 -1.68
C PHE A 494 8.69 -5.16 -1.13
N ILE A 495 9.27 -5.81 -0.12
CA ILE A 495 10.52 -5.38 0.50
C ILE A 495 11.70 -6.12 -0.10
N GLU A 496 12.68 -5.38 -0.63
CA GLU A 496 13.89 -5.94 -1.20
C GLU A 496 14.82 -6.55 -0.13
N PRO A 497 15.53 -7.64 -0.44
CA PRO A 497 16.54 -8.22 0.46
C PRO A 497 17.68 -7.27 0.81
N ALA A 498 17.91 -6.26 -0.04
CA ALA A 498 18.94 -5.25 0.17
C ALA A 498 18.55 -4.16 1.20
N SER A 499 17.32 -4.20 1.72
CA SER A 499 16.87 -3.26 2.77
C SER A 499 17.75 -3.36 4.00
N ASP A 500 18.19 -2.20 4.51
CA ASP A 500 19.03 -2.07 5.71
C ASP A 500 18.41 -1.00 6.61
N ILE A 501 17.63 -1.44 7.58
CA ILE A 501 16.91 -0.53 8.47
C ILE A 501 17.85 0.27 9.37
N LYS A 502 19.07 -0.21 9.64
CA LYS A 502 20.08 0.53 10.43
C LYS A 502 20.63 1.73 9.70
N LYS A 503 20.51 1.75 8.37
CA LYS A 503 20.86 2.90 7.52
C LYS A 503 19.62 3.67 7.08
N ASP A 504 18.51 3.49 7.78
CA ASP A 504 17.20 4.07 7.46
C ASP A 504 16.79 3.79 6.00
N ALA A 505 16.95 2.55 5.51
CA ALA A 505 16.65 2.21 4.13
C ALA A 505 15.81 0.93 4.03
N ILE A 506 14.49 1.09 3.99
CA ILE A 506 13.58 0.06 3.48
C ILE A 506 13.39 0.30 1.99
N ILE A 507 13.96 -0.57 1.17
CA ILE A 507 13.92 -0.46 -0.29
C ILE A 507 12.85 -1.42 -0.79
N GLY A 508 12.01 -0.96 -1.70
CA GLY A 508 10.96 -1.79 -2.22
C GLY A 508 10.03 -1.06 -3.17
N ARG A 509 8.91 -1.72 -3.49
CA ARG A 509 7.93 -1.24 -4.46
C ARG A 509 6.54 -1.50 -3.95
N PHE A 510 5.62 -0.56 -4.20
CA PHE A 510 4.20 -0.88 -4.10
C PHE A 510 3.84 -1.83 -5.22
N VAL A 511 3.03 -2.84 -4.91
CA VAL A 511 2.67 -3.89 -5.86
C VAL A 511 1.16 -4.02 -5.97
N GLU A 512 0.69 -4.18 -7.20
CA GLU A 512 -0.66 -4.63 -7.45
C GLU A 512 -0.74 -6.11 -7.08
N TYR A 513 -1.31 -6.37 -5.91
CA TYR A 513 -1.38 -7.70 -5.33
C TYR A 513 -2.76 -7.96 -4.73
N VAL A 514 -3.55 -8.72 -5.49
CA VAL A 514 -4.87 -9.16 -5.09
C VAL A 514 -4.72 -10.34 -4.11
N SER A 515 -5.01 -10.09 -2.84
CA SER A 515 -5.14 -11.15 -1.82
C SER A 515 -6.59 -11.29 -1.41
N PRO A 516 -7.08 -12.52 -1.15
CA PRO A 516 -8.36 -12.71 -0.48
C PRO A 516 -8.39 -11.93 0.83
N SER A 517 -9.53 -11.33 1.13
CA SER A 517 -9.76 -10.61 2.37
C SER A 517 -11.03 -11.04 3.07
N ASP A 518 -10.98 -10.96 4.41
CA ASP A 518 -12.09 -11.22 5.31
C ASP A 518 -13.14 -10.08 5.31
N ALA A 519 -12.76 -8.87 4.87
CA ALA A 519 -13.63 -7.67 4.87
C ALA A 519 -13.66 -6.99 3.49
N VAL A 520 -14.83 -7.06 2.85
CA VAL A 520 -15.03 -6.65 1.45
C VAL A 520 -16.40 -6.01 1.19
N SER A 521 -16.50 -5.17 0.17
CA SER A 521 -17.72 -4.52 -0.32
C SER A 521 -17.97 -4.86 -1.80
N GLU A 522 -19.23 -4.92 -2.22
CA GLU A 522 -19.63 -5.09 -3.63
C GLU A 522 -19.67 -3.75 -4.38
N THR A 523 -19.77 -2.65 -3.65
CA THR A 523 -19.67 -1.28 -4.17
C THR A 523 -18.29 -0.70 -3.83
N PRO A 524 -17.65 0.05 -4.75
CA PRO A 524 -16.40 0.73 -4.46
C PRO A 524 -16.56 1.67 -3.24
N PRO A 525 -15.64 1.66 -2.28
CA PRO A 525 -15.50 2.72 -1.29
C PRO A 525 -15.19 4.06 -1.96
N ASP A 526 -15.55 5.17 -1.31
CA ASP A 526 -15.14 6.51 -1.76
C ASP A 526 -13.60 6.64 -1.66
N GLY A 527 -12.94 7.16 -2.71
CA GLY A 527 -11.49 7.39 -2.74
C GLY A 527 -10.66 6.25 -3.36
N LEU A 528 -9.47 5.98 -2.81
CA LEU A 528 -8.57 4.91 -3.27
C LEU A 528 -9.08 3.54 -2.80
N TYR A 529 -9.37 2.63 -3.74
CA TYR A 529 -9.83 1.28 -3.45
C TYR A 529 -8.87 0.22 -4.00
N VAL A 530 -8.87 -0.95 -3.35
CA VAL A 530 -8.11 -2.12 -3.78
C VAL A 530 -9.10 -3.21 -4.16
N LEU A 531 -8.90 -3.83 -5.33
CA LEU A 531 -9.67 -5.00 -5.74
C LEU A 531 -9.19 -6.23 -4.98
N THR A 532 -10.14 -7.06 -4.58
CA THR A 532 -9.91 -8.35 -3.92
C THR A 532 -10.85 -9.38 -4.52
N VAL A 533 -10.55 -10.66 -4.29
CA VAL A 533 -11.38 -11.77 -4.72
C VAL A 533 -11.87 -12.54 -3.50
N ARG A 534 -13.14 -12.94 -3.51
CA ARG A 534 -13.74 -13.73 -2.43
C ARG A 534 -14.51 -14.91 -2.97
N LEU A 535 -14.55 -16.00 -2.22
CA LEU A 535 -15.46 -17.11 -2.49
C LEU A 535 -16.90 -16.72 -2.15
N VAL A 536 -17.83 -17.10 -3.01
CA VAL A 536 -19.28 -16.99 -2.82
C VAL A 536 -19.95 -18.33 -3.12
N ALA A 537 -21.16 -18.51 -2.62
CA ALA A 537 -21.92 -19.72 -2.91
C ALA A 537 -22.16 -19.85 -4.43
N PRO A 538 -21.81 -20.99 -5.06
CA PRO A 538 -22.21 -21.26 -6.43
C PRO A 538 -23.73 -21.43 -6.51
N GLU A 539 -24.36 -20.89 -7.55
CA GLU A 539 -25.81 -21.00 -7.80
C GLU A 539 -26.21 -22.33 -8.44
#